data_AF-A0A531M5A1-F1
#
_entry.id   AF-A0A531M5A1-F1
#
_cell.length_a   1.000
_cell.length_b   1.000
_cell.length_c   1.000
_cell.angle_alpha   90.00
_cell.angle_beta   90.00
_cell.angle_gamma   90.00
#
_symmetry.space_group_name_H-M   'P 1'
#
loop_
_entity.id
_entity.type
_entity.pdbx_description
1 polymer ?
#
loop_
_entity_poly.entity_id
_entity_poly.type
_entity_poly.pdbx_seq_one_letter_code
_entity_poly.pdbx_strand_id
1 'polypeptide(L)'
;PDPVLDRSVPALTSAFVGYISDELNFHTDISYRLLNGDVTHNWDYGTSRQGYAGVMDDLQRARSLNPALGVVIVNGYTDLVTPYLASRYLVNQVPPLADARPIRVDVVEGGHMMYFRPDGRRALKEAAAELYQATQ
;
A
#
# COMPACT_ATOMS: atom_id res chain seq x y z
N PRO A 1 -9.54 -15.94 -1.10
CA PRO A 1 -9.11 -16.14 0.30
C PRO A 1 -7.58 -16.06 0.40
N ASP A 2 -7.07 -15.02 1.07
CA ASP A 2 -5.65 -14.95 1.45
C ASP A 2 -5.54 -15.56 2.87
N PRO A 3 -4.96 -16.76 3.00
CA PRO A 3 -4.93 -17.46 4.28
C PRO A 3 -4.17 -16.68 5.37
N VAL A 4 -3.26 -15.76 5.00
CA VAL A 4 -2.55 -14.92 5.96
C VAL A 4 -3.45 -13.78 6.42
N LEU A 5 -4.05 -13.04 5.49
CA LEU A 5 -4.94 -11.93 5.82
C LEU A 5 -6.16 -12.40 6.61
N ASP A 6 -6.86 -13.43 6.10
CA ASP A 6 -8.11 -13.93 6.67
C ASP A 6 -7.91 -14.42 8.12
N ARG A 7 -6.76 -15.04 8.42
CA ARG A 7 -6.40 -15.48 9.78
C ARG A 7 -5.90 -14.36 10.67
N SER A 8 -5.40 -13.27 10.10
CA SER A 8 -4.86 -12.15 10.86
C SER A 8 -5.96 -11.21 11.39
N VAL A 9 -7.13 -11.16 10.75
CA VAL A 9 -8.21 -10.22 11.09
C VAL A 9 -8.60 -10.26 12.58
N PRO A 10 -8.91 -11.41 13.21
CA PRO A 10 -9.28 -11.43 14.62
C PRO A 10 -8.15 -10.95 15.53
N ALA A 11 -6.91 -11.36 15.25
CA ALA A 11 -5.75 -10.97 16.05
C ALA A 11 -5.49 -9.45 15.98
N LEU A 12 -5.55 -8.87 14.78
CA LEU A 12 -5.39 -7.43 14.58
C LEU A 12 -6.54 -6.61 15.17
N THR A 13 -7.77 -7.12 15.06
CA THR A 13 -8.96 -6.50 15.65
C THR A 13 -8.82 -6.41 17.16
N SER A 14 -8.51 -7.54 17.82
CA SER A 14 -8.34 -7.58 19.27
C SER A 14 -7.16 -6.72 19.73
N ALA A 15 -6.05 -6.74 19.00
CA ALA A 15 -4.88 -5.91 19.32
C ALA A 15 -5.22 -4.41 19.25
N PHE A 16 -5.94 -3.97 18.21
CA PHE A 16 -6.34 -2.57 18.10
C PHE A 16 -7.35 -2.17 19.17
N VAL A 17 -8.37 -3.00 19.43
CA VAL A 17 -9.37 -2.73 20.48
C VAL A 17 -8.71 -2.60 21.86
N GLY A 18 -7.80 -3.51 22.20
CA GLY A 18 -7.03 -3.44 23.44
C GLY A 18 -6.13 -2.20 23.50
N TYR A 19 -5.45 -1.85 22.41
CA TYR A 19 -4.62 -0.64 22.35
C TYR A 19 -5.43 0.64 22.64
N ILE A 20 -6.59 0.80 22.00
CA ILE A 20 -7.40 2.01 22.20
C ILE A 20 -8.03 2.08 23.59
N SER A 21 -8.46 0.95 24.16
CA SER A 21 -9.06 0.94 25.50
C SER A 21 -8.02 1.05 26.60
N ASP A 22 -6.96 0.26 26.53
CA ASP A 22 -6.06 0.02 27.66
C ASP A 22 -4.90 1.01 27.67
N GLU A 23 -4.37 1.38 26.50
CA GLU A 23 -3.23 2.31 26.39
C GLU A 23 -3.68 3.75 26.16
N LEU A 24 -4.66 3.97 25.28
CA LEU A 24 -5.17 5.31 24.98
C LEU A 24 -6.34 5.75 25.88
N ASN A 25 -6.87 4.85 26.72
CA ASN A 25 -8.01 5.10 27.61
C ASN A 25 -9.28 5.60 26.87
N PHE A 26 -9.41 5.26 25.59
CA PHE A 26 -10.54 5.63 24.76
C PHE A 26 -11.61 4.54 24.80
N HIS A 27 -12.77 4.86 25.37
CA HIS A 27 -13.88 3.94 25.56
C HIS A 27 -15.08 4.39 24.73
N THR A 28 -15.68 3.46 23.99
CA THR A 28 -16.86 3.73 23.15
C THR A 28 -17.71 2.47 23.02
N ASP A 29 -19.02 2.66 22.90
CA ASP A 29 -19.97 1.58 22.61
C ASP A 29 -20.00 1.20 21.11
N ILE A 30 -19.25 1.90 20.26
CA ILE A 30 -19.18 1.64 18.83
C ILE A 30 -18.33 0.39 18.56
N SER A 31 -18.89 -0.57 17.81
CA SER A 31 -18.16 -1.78 17.42
C SER A 31 -17.12 -1.49 16.34
N TYR A 32 -15.86 -1.85 16.59
CA TYR A 32 -14.82 -1.85 15.58
C TYR A 32 -14.93 -3.09 14.67
N ARG A 33 -15.11 -2.87 13.36
CA ARG A 33 -15.18 -3.93 12.35
C ARG A 33 -14.05 -3.79 11.35
N LEU A 34 -12.94 -4.48 11.61
CA LEU A 34 -11.80 -4.52 10.69
C LEU A 34 -12.21 -5.17 9.36
N LEU A 35 -11.85 -4.55 8.23
CA LEU A 35 -12.13 -5.02 6.87
C LEU A 35 -13.60 -5.37 6.63
N ASN A 36 -14.51 -4.46 7.00
CA ASN A 36 -15.94 -4.64 6.82
C ASN A 36 -16.33 -4.79 5.34
N GLY A 37 -16.71 -6.02 4.96
CA GLY A 37 -17.09 -6.36 3.59
C GLY A 37 -18.28 -5.56 3.06
N ASP A 38 -19.29 -5.26 3.88
CA ASP A 38 -20.46 -4.49 3.42
C ASP A 38 -20.06 -3.07 3.01
N VAL A 39 -19.14 -2.45 3.76
CA VAL A 39 -18.61 -1.13 3.43
C VAL A 39 -17.78 -1.22 2.15
N THR A 40 -16.91 -2.22 2.02
CA THR A 40 -16.07 -2.42 0.83
C THR A 40 -16.90 -2.62 -0.44
N HIS A 41 -17.97 -3.41 -0.40
CA HIS A 41 -18.83 -3.67 -1.57
C HIS A 41 -19.64 -2.44 -2.00
N ASN A 42 -19.93 -1.53 -1.08
CA ASN A 42 -20.66 -0.29 -1.38
C ASN A 42 -19.72 0.89 -1.65
N TRP A 43 -18.41 0.66 -1.70
CA TRP A 43 -17.45 1.72 -1.97
C TRP A 43 -17.55 2.18 -3.44
N ASP A 44 -17.83 3.46 -3.64
CA ASP A 44 -17.76 4.08 -4.96
C ASP A 44 -16.31 4.47 -5.26
N TYR A 45 -15.66 3.68 -6.11
CA TYR A 45 -14.30 3.96 -6.56
C TYR A 45 -14.24 5.06 -7.63
N GLY A 46 -15.39 5.60 -8.04
CA GLY A 46 -15.52 6.45 -9.21
C GLY A 46 -15.19 5.71 -10.51
N THR A 47 -15.28 6.45 -11.61
CA THR A 47 -14.82 5.97 -12.92
C THR A 47 -13.52 6.67 -13.30
N SER A 48 -12.43 5.91 -13.46
CA SER A 48 -11.33 6.39 -14.29
C SER A 48 -11.75 6.34 -15.78
N ARG A 49 -10.97 6.96 -16.66
CA ARG A 49 -11.20 6.93 -18.12
C ARG A 49 -11.29 5.51 -18.71
N GLN A 50 -10.79 4.50 -18.01
CA GLN A 50 -10.75 3.09 -18.44
C GLN A 50 -11.76 2.20 -17.68
N GLY A 51 -12.64 2.77 -16.84
CA GLY A 51 -13.69 2.01 -16.14
C GLY A 51 -13.24 1.25 -14.88
N TYR A 52 -11.97 1.37 -14.46
CA TYR A 52 -11.44 0.79 -13.23
C TYR A 52 -10.71 1.84 -12.40
N ALA A 53 -10.71 1.71 -11.08
CA ALA A 53 -9.89 2.56 -10.23
C ALA A 53 -8.41 2.41 -10.59
N GLY A 54 -7.70 3.53 -10.78
CA GLY A 54 -6.29 3.51 -11.15
C GLY A 54 -5.66 4.89 -10.95
N VAL A 55 -4.36 4.91 -10.63
CA VAL A 55 -3.65 6.13 -10.22
C VAL A 55 -2.44 6.45 -11.11
N MET A 56 -2.17 5.66 -12.15
CA MET A 56 -0.95 5.84 -12.96
C MET A 56 -0.94 7.17 -13.72
N ASP A 57 -2.07 7.60 -14.27
CA ASP A 57 -2.21 8.91 -14.93
C ASP A 57 -2.03 10.07 -13.95
N ASP A 58 -2.59 9.94 -12.75
CA ASP A 58 -2.46 10.94 -11.69
C ASP A 58 -1.02 11.03 -11.17
N LEU A 59 -0.35 9.88 -11.00
CA LEU A 59 1.07 9.83 -10.66
C LEU A 59 1.93 10.45 -11.75
N GLN A 60 1.64 10.20 -13.03
CA GLN A 60 2.35 10.83 -14.15
C GLN A 60 2.16 12.34 -14.16
N ARG A 61 0.92 12.80 -13.95
CA ARG A 61 0.62 14.23 -13.86
C ARG A 61 1.37 14.86 -12.70
N ALA A 62 1.31 14.26 -11.51
CA ALA A 62 2.00 14.77 -10.33
C ALA A 62 3.53 14.84 -10.54
N ARG A 63 4.13 13.79 -11.12
CA ARG A 63 5.58 13.76 -11.44
C ARG A 63 5.96 14.76 -12.53
N SER A 64 5.09 15.06 -13.49
CA SER A 64 5.33 16.10 -14.50
C SER A 64 5.33 17.52 -13.92
N LEU A 65 4.53 17.74 -12.86
CA LEU A 65 4.44 19.03 -12.17
C LEU A 65 5.53 19.18 -11.10
N ASN A 66 5.93 18.08 -10.48
CA ASN A 66 7.00 18.03 -9.50
C ASN A 66 7.98 16.88 -9.85
N PRO A 67 9.00 17.15 -10.68
CA PRO A 67 9.98 16.13 -11.07
C PRO A 67 10.78 15.55 -9.89
N ALA A 68 10.86 16.27 -8.76
CA ALA A 68 11.48 15.78 -7.54
C ALA A 68 10.63 14.75 -6.78
N LEU A 69 9.35 14.58 -7.12
CA LEU A 69 8.46 13.58 -6.51
C LEU A 69 8.99 12.17 -6.77
N GLY A 70 9.56 11.55 -5.73
CA GLY A 70 9.96 10.15 -5.76
C GLY A 70 8.76 9.24 -5.50
N VAL A 71 8.72 8.12 -6.21
CA VAL A 71 7.67 7.10 -6.05
C VAL A 71 8.33 5.73 -5.91
N VAL A 72 7.98 5.01 -4.84
CA VAL A 72 8.35 3.60 -4.65
C VAL A 72 7.09 2.78 -4.38
N ILE A 73 7.00 1.63 -5.03
CA ILE A 73 5.98 0.60 -4.81
C ILE A 73 6.71 -0.60 -4.23
N VAL A 74 6.30 -1.08 -3.04
CA VAL A 74 6.93 -2.23 -2.38
C VAL A 74 5.92 -3.36 -2.31
N ASN A 75 6.24 -4.49 -2.92
CA ASN A 75 5.38 -5.68 -2.95
C ASN A 75 6.05 -6.87 -2.25
N GLY A 76 5.24 -7.77 -1.69
CA GLY A 76 5.70 -9.10 -1.29
C GLY A 76 5.91 -10.01 -2.50
N TYR A 77 7.01 -10.77 -2.52
CA TYR A 77 7.35 -11.71 -3.59
C TYR A 77 6.28 -12.78 -3.83
N THR A 78 5.64 -13.25 -2.75
CA THR A 78 4.59 -14.28 -2.77
C THR A 78 3.20 -13.69 -2.53
N ASP A 79 3.00 -12.39 -2.78
CA ASP A 79 1.69 -11.75 -2.68
C ASP A 79 0.79 -12.19 -3.84
N LEU A 80 -0.29 -12.90 -3.51
CA LEU A 80 -1.30 -13.36 -4.47
C LEU A 80 -2.54 -12.47 -4.50
N VAL A 81 -2.68 -11.52 -3.57
CA VAL A 81 -3.76 -10.53 -3.53
C VAL A 81 -3.42 -9.36 -4.45
N THR A 82 -2.18 -8.86 -4.35
CA THR A 82 -1.64 -7.83 -5.25
C THR A 82 -0.30 -8.27 -5.84
N PRO A 83 -0.29 -9.12 -6.88
CA PRO A 83 0.94 -9.65 -7.47
C PRO A 83 1.87 -8.55 -7.96
N TYR A 84 3.14 -8.59 -7.54
CA TYR A 84 4.14 -7.55 -7.89
C TYR A 84 4.31 -7.36 -9.40
N LEU A 85 4.04 -8.41 -10.19
CA LEU A 85 4.16 -8.36 -11.64
C LEU A 85 3.15 -7.38 -12.26
N ALA A 86 1.98 -7.19 -11.66
CA ALA A 86 1.01 -6.19 -12.11
C ALA A 86 1.57 -4.77 -11.93
N SER A 87 2.15 -4.47 -10.76
CA SER A 87 2.84 -3.19 -10.50
C SER A 87 3.96 -2.94 -11.51
N ARG A 88 4.83 -3.94 -11.74
CA ARG A 88 5.92 -3.84 -12.72
C ARG A 88 5.40 -3.61 -14.13
N TYR A 89 4.36 -4.35 -14.54
CA TYR A 89 3.76 -4.21 -15.85
C TYR A 89 3.22 -2.78 -16.05
N LEU A 90 2.42 -2.28 -15.11
CA LEU A 90 1.82 -0.95 -15.20
C LEU A 90 2.89 0.16 -15.22
N VAL A 91 3.90 0.08 -14.36
CA VAL A 91 5.01 1.05 -14.35
C VAL A 91 5.76 1.03 -15.69
N ASN A 92 5.95 -0.13 -16.29
CA ASN A 92 6.63 -0.24 -17.59
C ASN A 92 5.79 0.28 -18.78
N GLN A 93 4.47 0.46 -18.62
CA GLN A 93 3.63 1.09 -19.65
C GLN A 93 3.69 2.63 -19.60
N VAL A 94 4.30 3.19 -18.56
CA VAL A 94 4.32 4.63 -18.34
C VAL A 94 5.53 5.27 -19.05
N PRO A 95 5.34 6.32 -19.87
CA PRO A 95 6.44 7.01 -20.52
C PRO A 95 7.41 7.64 -19.51
N PRO A 96 8.73 7.56 -19.76
CA PRO A 96 9.70 8.27 -18.94
C PRO A 96 9.50 9.78 -19.06
N LEU A 97 9.78 10.49 -17.97
CA LEU A 97 9.78 11.95 -17.91
C LEU A 97 11.24 12.39 -17.75
N ALA A 98 11.72 13.30 -18.60
CA ALA A 98 13.16 13.61 -18.70
C ALA A 98 13.80 14.03 -17.36
N ASP A 99 13.09 14.84 -16.57
CA ASP A 99 13.62 15.41 -15.33
C ASP A 99 13.13 14.68 -14.07
N ALA A 100 12.27 13.66 -14.20
CA ALA A 100 11.68 12.97 -13.06
C ALA A 100 12.35 11.63 -12.79
N ARG A 101 12.65 11.34 -11.52
CA ARG A 101 13.15 10.02 -11.09
C ARG A 101 12.17 8.92 -11.49
N PRO A 102 12.63 7.75 -11.96
CA PRO A 102 11.75 6.65 -12.35
C PRO A 102 10.95 6.14 -11.14
N ILE A 103 9.74 5.60 -11.41
CA ILE A 103 8.98 4.89 -10.38
C ILE A 103 9.73 3.60 -10.07
N ARG A 104 10.06 3.37 -8.81
CA ARG A 104 10.73 2.15 -8.36
C ARG A 104 9.72 1.10 -7.91
N VAL A 105 9.96 -0.15 -8.28
CA VAL A 105 9.18 -1.30 -7.79
C VAL A 105 10.12 -2.27 -7.08
N ASP A 106 10.04 -2.27 -5.76
CA ASP A 106 10.83 -3.16 -4.90
C ASP A 106 10.01 -4.39 -4.53
N VAL A 107 10.68 -5.53 -4.51
CA VAL A 107 10.05 -6.81 -4.17
C VAL A 107 10.82 -7.41 -3.01
N VAL A 108 10.12 -7.63 -1.90
CA VAL A 108 10.69 -8.16 -0.66
C VAL A 108 10.14 -9.55 -0.38
N GLU A 109 10.85 -10.35 0.41
CA GLU A 109 10.36 -11.66 0.82
C GLU A 109 9.09 -11.52 1.67
N GLY A 110 8.03 -12.22 1.29
CA GLY A 110 6.75 -12.24 2.02
C GLY A 110 5.54 -12.22 1.10
N GLY A 111 4.37 -12.45 1.69
CA GLY A 111 3.08 -12.32 1.02
C GLY A 111 2.53 -10.90 1.09
N HIS A 112 1.20 -10.78 1.07
CA HIS A 112 0.49 -9.49 1.06
C HIS A 112 0.91 -8.58 2.23
N MET A 113 0.96 -9.14 3.44
CA MET A 113 1.35 -8.44 4.65
C MET A 113 2.86 -8.54 4.91
N MET A 114 3.70 -8.29 3.89
CA MET A 114 5.16 -8.46 3.96
C MET A 114 5.81 -7.74 5.16
N TYR A 115 5.21 -6.64 5.61
CA TYR A 115 5.67 -5.82 6.72
C TYR A 115 5.44 -6.45 8.09
N PHE A 116 4.72 -7.57 8.21
CA PHE A 116 4.67 -8.33 9.46
C PHE A 116 6.00 -9.00 9.78
N ARG A 117 6.79 -9.35 8.76
CA ARG A 117 8.15 -9.85 8.93
C ARG A 117 9.07 -8.68 9.30
N PRO A 118 9.96 -8.82 10.30
CA PRO A 118 10.91 -7.76 10.67
C PRO A 118 11.75 -7.26 9.50
N ASP A 119 12.20 -8.16 8.63
CA ASP A 119 13.02 -7.82 7.47
C ASP A 119 12.22 -7.07 6.39
N GLY A 120 10.98 -7.50 6.10
CA GLY A 120 10.09 -6.79 5.18
C GLY A 120 9.73 -5.40 5.68
N ARG A 121 9.48 -5.27 7.00
CA ARG A 121 9.23 -3.97 7.65
C ARG A 121 10.44 -3.04 7.57
N ARG A 122 11.64 -3.58 7.78
CA ARG A 122 12.90 -2.84 7.67
C ARG A 122 13.12 -2.36 6.23
N ALA A 123 12.95 -3.25 5.26
CA ALA A 123 13.07 -2.92 3.84
C ALA A 123 12.07 -1.84 3.41
N LEU A 124 10.80 -1.92 3.86
CA LEU A 124 9.81 -0.87 3.62
C LEU A 124 10.25 0.49 4.19
N LYS A 125 10.79 0.50 5.42
CA LYS A 125 11.30 1.72 6.06
C LYS A 125 12.49 2.31 5.29
N GLU A 126 13.42 1.47 4.85
CA GLU A 126 14.60 1.88 4.07
C GLU A 126 14.17 2.48 2.72
N ALA A 127 13.30 1.78 1.98
CA ALA A 127 12.75 2.27 0.71
C ALA A 127 12.04 3.63 0.84
N ALA A 128 11.28 3.82 1.92
CA ALA A 128 10.63 5.10 2.22
C ALA A 128 11.63 6.19 2.61
N ALA A 129 12.66 5.86 3.40
CA ALA A 129 13.68 6.83 3.83
C ALA A 129 14.51 7.36 2.65
N GLU A 130 14.84 6.51 1.68
CA GLU A 130 15.56 6.87 0.45
C GLU A 130 14.82 7.93 -0.37
N LEU A 131 13.48 7.95 -0.36
CA LEU A 131 12.71 8.99 -1.05
C LEU A 131 13.08 10.39 -0.54
N TYR A 132 13.27 10.54 0.77
CA TYR A 132 13.56 11.82 1.43
C TYR A 132 15.04 12.18 1.40
N GLN A 133 15.93 11.18 1.47
CA GLN A 133 17.39 11.42 1.40
C GLN A 133 17.83 11.95 0.03
N ALA A 134 17.18 11.50 -1.04
CA ALA A 134 17.46 11.97 -2.39
C ALA A 134 16.74 13.28 -2.76
N THR A 135 16.16 13.99 -1.78
CA THR A 135 15.53 15.32 -1.96
C THR A 135 16.33 16.44 -1.28
N GLN A 136 17.60 16.20 -0.94
CA GLN A 136 18.56 17.24 -0.55
C GLN A 136 19.60 17.48 -1.64
#